data_AF-A0A7W0S0B8-F1
#
_entry.id   AF-A0A7W0S0B8-F1
#
_cell.length_a   1.000
_cell.length_b   1.000
_cell.length_c   1.000
_cell.angle_alpha   90.00
_cell.angle_beta   90.00
_cell.angle_gamma   90.00
#
_symmetry.space_group_name_H-M   'P 1'
#
loop_
_entity.id
_entity.type
_entity.pdbx_description
1 polymer ?
#
loop_
_entity_poly.entity_id
_entity_poly.type
_entity_poly.pdbx_seq_one_letter_code
_entity_poly.pdbx_strand_id
1 'polypeptide(L)'
;ATSAGWNAVDKLGDDARINAVVVLSDGADTASRSPLQSVVRQLAARARGEGRQIRVFTIAYGAAANKQVLADIAAASGGKAYAGVPDDIEAVYLQISSFF
;
A
#
# COMPACT_ATOMS: atom_id res chain seq x y z
N ALA A 1 6.28 -8.12 3.04
CA ALA A 1 6.81 -7.05 2.16
C ALA A 1 6.30 -5.65 2.57
N THR A 2 4.99 -5.47 2.75
CA THR A 2 4.35 -4.17 3.08
C THR A 2 4.95 -3.43 4.27
N SER A 3 5.18 -4.12 5.40
CA SER A 3 5.77 -3.53 6.60
C SER A 3 7.21 -3.06 6.39
N ALA A 4 7.99 -3.76 5.55
CA ALA A 4 9.38 -3.38 5.25
C ALA A 4 9.43 -2.11 4.40
N GLY A 5 8.59 -2.01 3.37
CA GLY A 5 8.50 -0.80 2.53
C GLY A 5 8.02 0.41 3.33
N TRP A 6 7.00 0.24 4.16
CA TRP A 6 6.51 1.30 5.06
C TRP A 6 7.59 1.79 6.03
N ASN A 7 8.31 0.86 6.67
CA ASN A 7 9.42 1.22 7.59
C ASN A 7 10.58 1.93 6.86
N ALA A 8 10.85 1.58 5.60
CA ALA A 8 11.89 2.23 4.82
C ALA A 8 11.55 3.71 4.55
N VAL A 9 10.27 4.00 4.25
CA VAL A 9 9.79 5.37 4.07
C VAL A 9 9.73 6.13 5.39
N ASP A 10 9.24 5.51 6.48
CA ASP A 10 9.19 6.15 7.80
C ASP A 10 10.60 6.58 8.28
N LYS A 11 11.63 5.77 7.98
CA LYS A 11 13.02 6.07 8.30
C LYS A 11 13.62 7.26 7.54
N LEU A 12 13.07 7.63 6.38
CA LEU A 12 13.56 8.81 5.66
C LEU A 12 13.26 10.11 6.42
N GLY A 13 12.27 10.10 7.32
CA GLY A 13 12.06 11.19 8.26
C GLY A 13 11.62 12.52 7.61
N ASP A 14 11.19 12.50 6.35
CA ASP A 14 10.89 13.71 5.59
C ASP A 14 9.42 14.12 5.76
N ASP A 15 9.19 15.06 6.68
CA ASP A 15 7.87 15.66 6.94
C ASP A 15 7.46 16.73 5.92
N ALA A 16 8.37 17.16 5.04
CA ALA A 16 8.09 18.16 4.01
C ALA A 16 7.61 17.54 2.69
N ARG A 17 7.57 16.20 2.60
CA ARG A 17 7.18 15.47 1.38
C ARG A 17 5.97 14.58 1.60
N ILE A 18 5.28 14.30 0.50
CA ILE A 18 4.24 13.28 0.47
C ILE A 18 4.91 11.92 0.55
N ASN A 19 4.58 11.16 1.60
CA ASN A 19 5.13 9.83 1.83
C ASN A 19 4.15 8.76 1.37
N ALA A 20 4.58 7.90 0.45
CA ALA A 20 3.74 6.84 -0.06
C ALA A 20 4.51 5.56 -0.37
N VAL A 21 3.80 4.43 -0.26
CA VAL A 21 4.28 3.10 -0.61
C VAL A 21 3.33 2.52 -1.64
N VAL A 22 3.87 2.02 -2.75
CA VAL A 22 3.10 1.27 -3.75
C VAL A 22 3.42 -0.21 -3.60
N VAL A 23 2.39 -1.04 -3.41
CA VAL A 23 2.50 -2.50 -3.28
C VAL A 23 1.84 -3.16 -4.49
N LEU A 24 2.64 -3.83 -5.31
CA LEU A 24 2.14 -4.69 -6.39
C LEU A 24 2.11 -6.14 -5.92
N SER A 25 1.03 -6.86 -6.20
CA SER A 25 0.93 -8.30 -5.97
C SER A 25 0.15 -8.97 -7.09
N ASP A 26 0.71 -10.05 -7.64
CA ASP A 26 0.11 -10.89 -8.68
C ASP A 26 -0.60 -12.14 -8.13
N GLY A 27 -0.47 -12.39 -6.83
CA GLY A 27 -1.01 -13.56 -6.15
C GLY A 27 -1.40 -13.32 -4.70
N ALA A 28 -1.78 -14.39 -4.01
CA ALA A 28 -1.99 -14.40 -2.57
C ALA A 28 -0.65 -14.36 -1.82
N ASP A 29 -0.66 -13.78 -0.62
CA ASP A 29 0.49 -13.79 0.27
C ASP A 29 0.72 -15.21 0.83
N THR A 30 1.74 -15.90 0.32
CA THR A 30 2.06 -17.29 0.68
C THR A 30 3.26 -17.42 1.62
N ALA A 31 4.00 -16.33 1.86
CA ALA A 31 5.30 -16.39 2.51
C ALA A 31 5.51 -15.33 3.63
N SER A 32 4.55 -14.42 3.86
CA SER A 32 4.74 -13.42 4.91
C SER A 32 4.64 -14.04 6.31
N ARG A 33 5.61 -13.66 7.15
CA ARG A 33 5.68 -14.05 8.56
C ARG A 33 4.80 -13.20 9.48
N SER A 34 4.17 -12.16 8.94
CA SER A 34 3.30 -11.25 9.70
C SER A 34 1.84 -11.44 9.27
N PRO A 35 0.92 -11.67 10.23
CA PRO A 35 -0.49 -11.77 9.89
C PRO A 35 -1.02 -10.44 9.36
N LEU A 36 -1.87 -10.49 8.34
CA LEU A 36 -2.50 -9.33 7.71
C LEU A 36 -3.08 -8.33 8.72
N GLN A 37 -3.83 -8.84 9.71
CA GLN A 37 -4.43 -8.00 10.74
C GLN A 37 -3.41 -7.18 11.52
N SER A 38 -2.21 -7.71 11.76
CA SER A 38 -1.15 -6.97 12.45
C SER A 38 -0.64 -5.80 11.61
N VAL A 39 -0.52 -5.99 10.30
CA VAL A 39 -0.13 -4.93 9.35
C VAL A 39 -1.23 -3.87 9.26
N VAL A 40 -2.48 -4.28 9.11
CA VAL A 40 -3.65 -3.38 9.07
C VAL A 40 -3.76 -2.55 10.35
N ARG A 41 -3.63 -3.16 11.53
CA ARG A 41 -3.68 -2.43 12.81
C ARG A 41 -2.55 -1.41 12.94
N GLN A 42 -1.33 -1.76 12.51
CA GLN A 42 -0.19 -0.84 12.57
C GLN A 42 -0.40 0.38 11.65
N LEU A 43 -0.85 0.14 10.41
CA LEU A 43 -1.17 1.20 9.46
C LEU A 43 -2.29 2.10 10.00
N ALA A 44 -3.37 1.51 10.50
CA ALA A 44 -4.55 2.24 10.98
C ALA A 44 -4.30 3.03 12.29
N ALA A 45 -3.39 2.56 13.14
CA ALA A 45 -2.97 3.31 14.33
C ALA A 45 -2.12 4.53 13.95
N ARG A 46 -1.20 4.39 12.98
CA ARG A 46 -0.34 5.47 12.52
C ARG A 46 -1.09 6.51 11.66
N ALA A 47 -2.07 6.09 10.87
CA ALA A 47 -2.91 7.01 10.08
C ALA A 47 -3.84 7.90 10.94
N ARG A 48 -4.14 7.50 12.19
CA ARG A 48 -4.97 8.26 13.12
C ARG A 48 -4.16 9.09 14.13
N GLY A 49 -2.86 8.87 14.25
CA GLY A 49 -2.00 9.65 15.15
C GLY A 49 -1.58 10.97 14.53
N GLU A 50 -1.06 11.88 15.34
CA GLU A 50 -0.48 13.18 14.92
C GLU A 50 0.87 13.04 14.17
N GLY A 51 1.22 11.83 13.73
CA GLY A 51 2.48 11.54 13.05
C GLY A 51 2.37 11.60 11.52
N ARG A 52 3.53 11.50 10.86
CA ARG A 52 3.68 11.46 9.41
C ARG A 52 2.75 10.42 8.78
N GLN A 53 1.82 10.87 7.94
CA GLN A 53 0.89 10.00 7.24
C GLN A 53 1.56 9.38 6.00
N ILE A 54 1.80 8.08 6.04
CA ILE A 54 2.33 7.32 4.90
C ILE A 54 1.17 6.59 4.22
N ARG A 55 0.82 7.00 3.00
CA ARG A 55 -0.28 6.38 2.23
C ARG A 55 0.21 5.11 1.53
N VAL A 56 -0.57 4.04 1.60
CA VAL A 56 -0.27 2.78 0.91
C VAL A 56 -1.24 2.61 -0.26
N PHE A 57 -0.70 2.61 -1.47
CA PHE A 57 -1.44 2.26 -2.67
C PHE A 57 -1.17 0.80 -3.03
N THR A 58 -2.22 0.04 -3.30
CA THR A 58 -2.08 -1.36 -3.67
C THR A 58 -2.52 -1.57 -5.11
N ILE A 59 -1.83 -2.43 -5.84
CA ILE A 59 -2.18 -2.80 -7.22
C ILE A 59 -2.26 -4.32 -7.29
N ALA A 60 -3.47 -4.82 -7.49
CA ALA A 60 -3.72 -6.23 -7.75
C ALA A 60 -3.44 -6.53 -9.22
N TYR A 61 -2.49 -7.41 -9.50
CA TYR A 61 -2.10 -7.79 -10.84
C TYR A 61 -2.67 -9.17 -11.19
N GLY A 62 -3.44 -9.27 -12.28
CA GLY A 62 -4.03 -10.53 -12.71
C GLY A 62 -5.12 -11.10 -11.77
N ALA A 63 -5.65 -12.27 -12.14
CA ALA A 63 -6.81 -12.87 -11.48
C ALA A 63 -6.50 -13.57 -10.14
N ALA A 64 -5.24 -13.96 -9.92
CA ALA A 64 -4.81 -14.67 -8.72
C ALA A 64 -4.53 -13.73 -7.53
N ALA A 65 -4.44 -12.42 -7.77
CA ALA A 65 -4.24 -11.44 -6.72
C ALA A 65 -5.44 -11.37 -5.75
N ASN A 66 -5.16 -11.40 -4.46
CA ASN A 66 -6.20 -11.26 -3.44
C ASN A 66 -6.59 -9.78 -3.27
N LYS A 67 -7.54 -9.33 -4.08
CA LYS A 67 -8.03 -7.95 -4.13
C LYS A 67 -8.56 -7.46 -2.78
N GLN A 68 -9.22 -8.33 -2.01
CA GLN A 68 -9.78 -7.95 -0.71
C GLN A 68 -8.68 -7.59 0.28
N VAL A 69 -7.64 -8.42 0.36
CA VAL A 69 -6.48 -8.17 1.23
C VAL A 69 -5.78 -6.86 0.86
N LEU A 70 -5.62 -6.60 -0.44
CA LEU A 70 -5.00 -5.37 -0.94
C LEU A 70 -5.87 -4.14 -0.66
N ALA A 71 -7.20 -4.27 -0.73
CA ALA A 71 -8.13 -3.20 -0.37
C ALA A 71 -8.07 -2.86 1.12
N ASP A 72 -8.03 -3.87 2.00
CA ASP A 72 -7.96 -3.67 3.45
C ASP A 72 -6.67 -2.94 3.86
N ILE A 73 -5.53 -3.27 3.23
CA ILE A 73 -4.25 -2.60 3.46
C ILE A 73 -4.29 -1.13 3.02
N ALA A 74 -4.78 -0.86 1.81
CA ALA A 74 -4.85 0.50 1.29
C ALA A 74 -5.77 1.37 2.17
N ALA A 75 -6.96 0.86 2.52
CA ALA A 75 -7.93 1.56 3.36
C ALA A 75 -7.37 1.88 4.74
N ALA A 76 -6.62 0.96 5.36
CA ALA A 76 -6.00 1.16 6.67
C ALA A 76 -5.01 2.33 6.72
N SER A 77 -4.39 2.67 5.58
CA SER A 77 -3.40 3.75 5.47
C SER A 77 -3.97 5.08 4.93
N GLY A 78 -5.24 5.10 4.48
CA GLY A 78 -5.82 6.23 3.75
C GLY A 78 -5.35 6.34 2.29
N GLY A 79 -4.87 5.25 1.71
CA GLY A 79 -4.54 5.12 0.29
C GLY A 79 -5.69 4.55 -0.54
N LYS A 80 -5.38 4.09 -1.76
CA LYS A 80 -6.35 3.47 -2.69
C LYS A 80 -5.83 2.15 -3.21
N ALA A 81 -6.75 1.22 -3.45
CA ALA A 81 -6.48 -0.04 -4.13
C ALA A 81 -6.89 0.06 -5.60
N TYR A 82 -6.05 -0.48 -6.47
CA TYR A 82 -6.26 -0.58 -7.90
C TYR A 82 -6.20 -2.05 -8.31
N ALA A 83 -6.93 -2.39 -9.37
CA ALA A 83 -6.79 -3.67 -10.05
C ALA A 83 -6.40 -3.37 -11.49
N GLY A 84 -5.34 -4.00 -11.97
CA GLY A 84 -4.84 -3.80 -13.32
C GLY A 84 -4.55 -5.13 -14.00
N VAL A 85 -4.75 -5.15 -15.32
CA VAL A 85 -4.08 -6.10 -16.22
C VAL A 85 -2.78 -5.46 -16.73
N PRO A 86 -1.81 -6.25 -17.24
CA PRO A 86 -0.57 -5.74 -17.83
C PRO A 86 -0.75 -4.49 -18.70
N ASP A 87 -1.82 -4.47 -19.49
CA ASP A 87 -2.11 -3.41 -20.47
C ASP A 87 -2.55 -2.08 -19.82
N ASP A 88 -3.00 -2.10 -18.56
CA ASP A 88 -3.51 -0.92 -17.85
C ASP A 88 -2.52 -0.34 -16.83
N ILE A 89 -1.31 -0.92 -16.71
CA ILE A 89 -0.37 -0.54 -15.66
C ILE A 89 0.07 0.93 -15.76
N GLU A 90 0.21 1.44 -17.00
CA GLU A 90 0.55 2.85 -17.25
C GLU A 90 -0.56 3.79 -16.76
N ALA A 91 -1.84 3.45 -17.00
CA ALA A 91 -2.98 4.21 -16.53
C ALA A 91 -3.08 4.22 -15.00
N VAL A 92 -2.79 3.08 -14.34
CA VAL A 92 -2.76 2.99 -12.87
C VAL A 92 -1.64 3.84 -12.30
N TYR A 93 -0.44 3.80 -12.88
CA TYR A 93 0.67 4.66 -12.47
C TYR A 93 0.37 6.15 -12.69
N LEU A 94 -0.29 6.52 -13.80
CA LEU A 94 -0.74 7.89 -14.03
C LEU A 94 -1.75 8.35 -12.98
N GLN A 95 -2.73 7.50 -12.62
CA GLN A 95 -3.68 7.80 -11.55
C GLN A 95 -2.97 7.99 -10.20
N ILE A 96 -1.99 7.15 -9.88
CA ILE A 96 -1.18 7.29 -8.66
C ILE A 96 -0.35 8.59 -8.70
N SER A 97 0.23 8.94 -9.85
CA SER A 97 1.02 10.17 -10.00
C SER A 97 0.19 11.43 -9.74
N SER A 98 -1.11 11.42 -10.05
CA SER A 98 -2.01 12.55 -9.76
C SER A 98 -2.21 12.84 -8.26
N PHE A 99 -1.78 11.94 -7.37
CA PHE A 99 -1.77 12.16 -5.92
C PHE A 99 -0.51 12.85 -5.41
N PHE A 100 0.50 13.08 -6.25
CA PHE A 100 1.79 13.70 -5.91
C PHE A 100 2.03 14.97 -6.72
#